data_AF-I6ZPC0-F1
#
_entry.id   AF-I6ZPC0-F1
#
_cell.length_a   1.000
_cell.length_b   1.000
_cell.length_c   1.000
_cell.angle_alpha   90.00
_cell.angle_beta   90.00
_cell.angle_gamma   90.00
#
_symmetry.space_group_name_H-M   'P 1'
#
loop_
_entity.id
_entity.type
_entity.pdbx_description
1 polymer ?
#
loop_
_entity_poly.entity_id
_entity_poly.type
_entity_poly.pdbx_seq_one_letter_code
_entity_poly.pdbx_strand_id
1 'polypeptide(L)'
;VAHMGMVLGGIMTFNYWGFCGSFMMMIAHGLCSSGLFCLANISYERMNSRSMFMNKGLMNLMPSMTLWWFLLSSSNMAAPPSMNLMGEISLLNSLISWTWVSILMLMLLSFFSAVYTLFLYSYSQHGKIYSGKFSCSSGYVREYLLLFLHWFPLNLLIIKSNFFMLWI
;
A
#
# COMPACT_ATOMS: atom_id res chain seq x y z
N VAL A 1 3.36 -2.24 -9.68
CA VAL A 1 4.42 -2.87 -10.50
C VAL A 1 5.46 -3.57 -9.63
N ALA A 2 6.17 -2.88 -8.72
CA ALA A 2 7.19 -3.51 -7.88
C ALA A 2 6.71 -4.77 -7.15
N HIS A 3 5.61 -4.70 -6.39
CA HIS A 3 5.04 -5.87 -5.72
C HIS A 3 4.62 -6.99 -6.69
N MET A 4 4.02 -6.64 -7.83
CA MET A 4 3.64 -7.64 -8.85
C MET A 4 4.85 -8.29 -9.54
N GLY A 5 6.00 -7.61 -9.60
CA GLY A 5 7.26 -8.21 -10.03
C GLY A 5 7.72 -9.33 -9.09
N MET A 6 7.58 -9.13 -7.77
CA MET A 6 7.83 -10.20 -6.78
C MET A 6 6.85 -11.36 -6.91
N VAL A 7 5.57 -11.07 -7.17
CA VAL A 7 4.54 -12.09 -7.42
C VAL A 7 4.92 -12.98 -8.60
N LEU A 8 5.31 -12.38 -9.73
CA LEU A 8 5.74 -13.13 -10.91
C LEU A 8 6.98 -13.97 -10.63
N GLY A 9 7.96 -13.41 -9.91
CA GLY A 9 9.14 -14.17 -9.46
C GLY A 9 8.77 -15.37 -8.58
N GLY A 10 7.88 -15.17 -7.59
CA GLY A 10 7.43 -16.23 -6.68
C GLY A 10 6.69 -17.36 -7.40
N ILE A 11 5.82 -17.04 -8.36
CA ILE A 11 5.13 -18.05 -9.18
C ILE A 11 6.14 -18.88 -9.99
N MET A 12 7.16 -18.24 -10.56
CA MET A 12 8.18 -18.93 -11.37
C MET A 12 9.12 -19.82 -10.54
N THR A 13 9.14 -19.72 -9.20
CA THR A 13 9.88 -20.66 -8.36
C THR A 13 9.20 -22.03 -8.24
N PHE A 14 7.93 -22.15 -8.63
CA PHE A 14 7.11 -23.36 -8.52
C PHE A 14 7.03 -23.99 -7.11
N ASN A 15 7.33 -23.20 -6.07
CA ASN A 15 7.23 -23.63 -4.68
C ASN A 15 5.84 -23.37 -4.10
N TYR A 16 5.37 -24.25 -3.22
CA TYR A 16 4.09 -24.10 -2.51
C TYR A 16 3.96 -22.72 -1.82
N TRP A 17 5.03 -22.30 -1.13
CA TRP A 17 5.13 -21.00 -0.48
C TRP A 17 5.06 -19.83 -1.48
N GLY A 18 5.64 -20.00 -2.68
CA GLY A 18 5.59 -19.01 -3.76
C GLY A 18 4.18 -18.83 -4.29
N PHE A 19 3.45 -19.92 -4.56
CA PHE A 19 2.05 -19.87 -5.00
C PHE A 19 1.13 -19.25 -3.95
N CYS A 20 1.17 -19.73 -2.71
CA CYS A 20 0.32 -19.16 -1.64
C CYS A 20 0.64 -17.69 -1.38
N GLY A 21 1.93 -17.34 -1.33
CA GLY A 21 2.40 -15.96 -1.19
C GLY A 21 1.95 -15.04 -2.32
N SER A 22 2.04 -15.53 -3.56
CA SER A 22 1.60 -14.80 -4.75
C SER A 22 0.10 -14.47 -4.70
N PHE A 23 -0.73 -15.43 -4.29
CA PHE A 23 -2.17 -15.25 -4.19
C PHE A 23 -2.55 -14.22 -3.11
N MET A 24 -1.98 -14.35 -1.92
CA MET A 24 -2.21 -13.36 -0.85
C MET A 24 -1.76 -11.96 -1.26
N MET A 25 -0.58 -11.85 -1.87
CA MET A 25 -0.05 -10.55 -2.28
C MET A 25 -0.91 -9.89 -3.37
N MET A 26 -1.48 -10.66 -4.30
CA MET A 26 -2.40 -10.12 -5.31
C MET A 26 -3.67 -9.53 -4.68
N ILE A 27 -4.28 -10.23 -3.72
CA ILE A 27 -5.48 -9.74 -3.03
C ILE A 27 -5.15 -8.51 -2.19
N ALA A 28 -4.11 -8.60 -1.37
CA ALA A 28 -3.74 -7.55 -0.44
C ALA A 28 -3.27 -6.28 -1.16
N HIS A 29 -2.41 -6.42 -2.18
CA HIS A 29 -1.99 -5.30 -3.01
C HIS A 29 -3.16 -4.71 -3.81
N GLY A 30 -4.11 -5.54 -4.29
CA GLY A 30 -5.31 -5.09 -4.99
C GLY A 30 -6.16 -4.15 -4.15
N LEU A 31 -6.46 -4.51 -2.90
CA LEU A 31 -7.23 -3.68 -1.96
C LEU A 31 -6.44 -2.44 -1.50
N CYS A 32 -5.15 -2.58 -1.23
CA CYS A 32 -4.31 -1.47 -0.76
C CYS A 32 -4.11 -0.40 -1.83
N SER A 33 -3.74 -0.82 -3.04
CA SER A 33 -3.45 0.10 -4.16
C SER A 33 -4.69 0.84 -4.62
N SER A 34 -5.84 0.16 -4.71
CA SER A 34 -7.13 0.81 -5.04
C SER A 34 -7.53 1.86 -3.99
N GLY A 35 -7.29 1.59 -2.69
CA GLY A 35 -7.48 2.59 -1.63
C GLY A 35 -6.58 3.82 -1.80
N LEU A 36 -5.30 3.63 -2.14
CA LEU A 36 -4.36 4.73 -2.40
C LEU A 36 -4.75 5.55 -3.65
N PHE A 37 -5.24 4.90 -4.71
CA PHE A 37 -5.77 5.61 -5.88
C PHE A 37 -7.03 6.41 -5.53
N CYS A 38 -7.90 5.87 -4.67
CA CYS A 38 -9.07 6.60 -4.17
C CYS A 38 -8.65 7.86 -3.39
N LEU A 39 -7.64 7.76 -2.51
CA LEU A 39 -7.09 8.91 -1.79
C LEU A 39 -6.49 9.96 -2.72
N ALA A 40 -5.75 9.52 -3.74
CA ALA A 40 -5.22 10.41 -4.76
C ALA A 40 -6.36 11.14 -5.50
N ASN A 41 -7.46 10.45 -5.82
CA ASN A 41 -8.62 11.06 -6.45
C ASN A 41 -9.32 12.08 -5.55
N ILE A 42 -9.49 11.79 -4.25
CA ILE A 42 -10.07 12.75 -3.30
C ILE A 42 -9.21 14.02 -3.21
N SER A 43 -7.88 13.89 -3.23
CA SER A 43 -6.98 15.06 -3.29
C SER A 43 -7.09 15.81 -4.62
N TYR A 44 -7.30 15.08 -5.72
CA TYR A 44 -7.47 15.65 -7.05
C TYR A 44 -8.77 16.46 -7.17
N GLU A 45 -9.90 15.96 -6.66
CA GLU A 45 -11.19 16.68 -6.68
C GLU A 45 -11.13 18.03 -5.95
N ARG A 46 -10.17 18.22 -5.03
CA ARG A 46 -10.02 19.45 -4.23
C ARG A 46 -9.00 20.42 -4.80
N MET A 47 -7.90 19.93 -5.38
CA MET A 47 -6.81 20.77 -5.90
C MET A 47 -6.86 20.92 -7.44
N ASN A 48 -7.66 20.08 -8.12
CA ASN A 48 -7.75 19.93 -9.57
C ASN A 48 -6.38 19.69 -10.24
N SER A 49 -5.42 19.11 -9.51
CA SER A 49 -4.09 18.79 -9.99
C SER A 49 -3.59 17.48 -9.41
N ARG A 50 -2.92 16.68 -10.24
CA ARG A 50 -2.26 15.43 -9.83
C ARG A 50 -0.80 15.64 -9.42
N SER A 51 -0.28 16.86 -9.56
CA SER A 51 1.11 17.16 -9.23
C SER A 51 1.31 17.14 -7.71
N MET A 52 2.18 16.24 -7.24
CA MET A 52 2.53 16.13 -5.82
C MET A 52 3.01 17.47 -5.26
N PHE A 53 3.69 18.30 -6.07
CA PHE A 53 4.21 19.60 -5.64
C PHE A 53 3.11 20.56 -5.16
N MET A 54 1.94 20.51 -5.80
CA MET A 54 0.78 21.34 -5.47
C MET A 54 0.01 20.75 -4.28
N ASN A 55 -0.01 19.43 -4.14
CA ASN A 55 -0.77 18.70 -3.13
C ASN A 55 0.04 18.48 -1.84
N LYS A 56 0.73 19.52 -1.35
CA LYS A 56 1.52 19.50 -0.10
C LYS A 56 0.74 20.05 1.08
N GLY A 57 1.06 19.59 2.28
CA GLY A 57 0.51 20.15 3.52
C GLY A 57 -0.97 19.87 3.74
N LEU A 58 -1.50 18.76 3.18
CA LEU A 58 -2.91 18.38 3.29
C LEU A 58 -3.36 18.14 4.74
N MET A 59 -2.43 17.90 5.67
CA MET A 59 -2.74 17.75 7.10
C MET A 59 -3.38 18.97 7.74
N ASN A 60 -3.02 20.17 7.28
CA ASN A 60 -3.60 21.41 7.77
C ASN A 60 -5.00 21.66 7.20
N LEU A 61 -5.32 21.08 6.03
CA LEU A 61 -6.63 21.23 5.38
C LEU A 61 -7.63 20.16 5.84
N MET A 62 -7.18 18.90 5.95
CA MET A 62 -8.04 17.73 6.14
C MET A 62 -7.39 16.70 7.10
N PRO A 63 -7.31 16.99 8.40
CA PRO A 63 -6.64 16.12 9.37
C PRO A 63 -7.28 14.73 9.50
N SER A 64 -8.60 14.64 9.32
CA SER A 64 -9.31 13.36 9.32
C SER A 64 -8.92 12.46 8.14
N MET A 65 -8.59 13.04 6.97
CA MET A 65 -8.13 12.27 5.81
C MET A 65 -6.67 11.82 5.93
N THR A 66 -5.86 12.52 6.71
CA THR A 66 -4.44 12.14 6.86
C THR A 66 -4.27 10.83 7.61
N LEU A 67 -5.20 10.53 8.53
CA LEU A 67 -5.24 9.22 9.19
C LEU A 67 -5.44 8.09 8.17
N TRP A 68 -6.33 8.26 7.19
CA TRP A 68 -6.54 7.26 6.13
C TRP A 68 -5.34 7.13 5.20
N TRP A 69 -4.68 8.25 4.90
CA TRP A 69 -3.39 8.25 4.21
C TRP A 69 -2.35 7.43 4.98
N PHE A 70 -2.25 7.62 6.29
CA PHE A 70 -1.31 6.87 7.13
C PHE A 70 -1.65 5.37 7.15
N LEU A 71 -2.92 5.03 7.40
CA LEU A 71 -3.38 3.65 7.48
C LEU A 71 -3.11 2.88 6.18
N LEU A 72 -3.49 3.42 5.02
CA LEU A 72 -3.28 2.75 3.73
C LEU A 72 -1.81 2.76 3.29
N SER A 73 -1.04 3.81 3.59
CA SER A 73 0.40 3.81 3.31
C SER A 73 1.16 2.81 4.19
N SER A 74 0.78 2.66 5.47
CA SER A 74 1.37 1.66 6.36
C SER A 74 1.08 0.22 5.90
N SER A 75 -0.15 -0.06 5.41
CA SER A 75 -0.44 -1.36 4.83
C SER A 75 0.33 -1.61 3.53
N ASN A 76 0.61 -0.57 2.73
CA ASN A 76 1.42 -0.70 1.52
C ASN A 76 2.91 -0.91 1.80
N MET A 77 3.41 -0.38 2.92
CA MET A 77 4.76 -0.62 3.43
C MET A 77 4.92 -2.02 4.06
N ALA A 78 3.87 -2.83 4.08
CA ALA A 78 3.83 -4.11 4.76
C ALA A 78 4.12 -3.99 6.27
N ALA A 79 3.56 -2.98 6.96
CA ALA A 79 3.66 -2.89 8.42
C ALA A 79 2.82 -3.99 9.12
N PRO A 80 3.22 -4.49 10.29
CA PRO A 80 2.38 -5.40 11.08
C PRO A 80 1.18 -4.63 11.70
N PRO A 81 -0.05 -5.18 11.77
CA PRO A 81 -0.57 -6.40 11.15
C PRO A 81 -1.17 -6.08 9.77
N SER A 82 -0.50 -6.46 8.66
CA SER A 82 -1.06 -6.34 7.31
C SER A 82 -0.94 -7.64 6.52
N MET A 83 -1.89 -7.91 5.62
CA MET A 83 -1.80 -9.06 4.69
C MET A 83 -0.62 -8.95 3.73
N ASN A 84 -0.21 -7.72 3.37
CA ASN A 84 0.94 -7.48 2.50
C ASN A 84 2.23 -8.05 3.12
N LEU A 85 2.43 -7.89 4.44
CA LEU A 85 3.60 -8.46 5.13
C LEU A 85 3.63 -9.99 5.02
N MET A 86 2.49 -10.65 5.19
CA MET A 86 2.42 -12.11 5.11
C MET A 86 2.71 -12.62 3.70
N GLY A 87 2.20 -11.93 2.68
CA GLY A 87 2.51 -12.20 1.27
C GLY A 87 3.98 -11.95 0.92
N GLU A 88 4.56 -10.85 1.39
CA GLU A 88 5.96 -10.52 1.12
C GLU A 88 6.92 -11.50 1.79
N ILE A 89 6.69 -11.89 3.05
CA ILE A 89 7.56 -12.87 3.74
C ILE A 89 7.54 -14.22 3.03
N SER A 90 6.36 -14.71 2.61
CA SER A 90 6.25 -15.97 1.88
C SER A 90 6.92 -15.92 0.51
N LEU A 91 6.78 -14.81 -0.22
CA LEU A 91 7.46 -14.58 -1.50
C LEU A 91 8.98 -14.48 -1.33
N LEU A 92 9.46 -13.73 -0.34
CA LEU A 92 10.89 -13.61 -0.03
C LEU A 92 11.49 -14.98 0.26
N ASN A 93 10.85 -15.79 1.11
CA ASN A 93 11.31 -17.15 1.41
C ASN A 93 11.38 -18.03 0.15
N SER A 94 10.38 -17.95 -0.72
CA SER A 94 10.36 -18.72 -1.97
C SER A 94 11.51 -18.32 -2.91
N LEU A 95 11.81 -17.04 -3.05
CA LEU A 95 12.86 -16.54 -3.93
C LEU A 95 14.26 -16.82 -3.38
N ILE A 96 14.45 -16.69 -2.06
CA ILE A 96 15.70 -17.04 -1.39
C ILE A 96 15.98 -18.53 -1.53
N SER A 97 14.95 -19.37 -1.44
CA SER A 97 15.10 -20.82 -1.64
C SER A 97 15.55 -21.19 -3.06
N TRP A 98 15.26 -20.34 -4.05
CA TRP A 98 15.67 -20.57 -5.43
C TRP A 98 17.16 -20.26 -5.65
N THR A 99 17.63 -19.08 -5.25
CA THR A 99 19.07 -18.75 -5.24
C THR A 99 19.45 -17.77 -4.13
N TRP A 100 20.58 -18.01 -3.47
CA TRP A 100 21.13 -17.12 -2.42
C TRP A 100 21.51 -15.72 -2.95
N VAL A 101 21.88 -15.61 -4.24
CA VAL A 101 22.22 -14.33 -4.88
C VAL A 101 21.03 -13.37 -4.90
N SER A 102 19.80 -13.89 -4.89
CA SER A 102 18.57 -13.08 -4.90
C SER A 102 18.43 -12.18 -3.66
N ILE A 103 19.04 -12.53 -2.52
CA ILE A 103 18.90 -11.82 -1.24
C ILE A 103 19.23 -10.33 -1.38
N LEU A 104 20.33 -9.99 -2.06
CA LEU A 104 20.77 -8.60 -2.17
C LEU A 104 19.74 -7.74 -2.93
N MET A 105 19.19 -8.29 -4.01
CA MET A 105 18.19 -7.59 -4.81
C MET A 105 16.85 -7.47 -4.08
N LEU A 106 16.45 -8.50 -3.34
CA LEU A 106 15.21 -8.50 -2.54
C LEU A 106 15.27 -7.50 -1.37
N MET A 107 16.42 -7.38 -0.73
CA MET A 107 16.66 -6.36 0.31
C MET A 107 16.52 -4.95 -0.25
N LEU A 108 17.10 -4.67 -1.41
CA LEU A 108 16.96 -3.36 -2.05
C LEU A 108 15.52 -3.08 -2.47
N LEU A 109 14.83 -4.08 -3.03
CA LEU A 109 13.45 -3.91 -3.51
C LEU A 109 12.48 -3.60 -2.36
N SER A 110 12.57 -4.35 -1.25
CA SER A 110 11.77 -4.07 -0.04
C SER A 110 12.10 -2.69 0.54
N PHE A 111 13.38 -2.34 0.66
CA PHE A 111 13.80 -1.03 1.16
C PHE A 111 13.27 0.14 0.31
N PHE A 112 13.45 0.10 -1.02
CA PHE A 112 12.98 1.19 -1.89
C PHE A 112 11.44 1.28 -1.91
N SER A 113 10.72 0.16 -1.79
CA SER A 113 9.26 0.18 -1.68
C SER A 113 8.80 0.91 -0.41
N ALA A 114 9.46 0.64 0.71
CA ALA A 114 9.23 1.30 1.99
C ALA A 114 9.54 2.81 1.94
N VAL A 115 10.70 3.18 1.37
CA VAL A 115 11.09 4.60 1.24
C VAL A 115 10.09 5.36 0.35
N TYR A 116 9.65 4.78 -0.77
CA TYR A 116 8.69 5.43 -1.65
C TYR A 116 7.34 5.71 -0.96
N THR A 117 6.82 4.75 -0.20
CA THR A 117 5.53 4.92 0.51
C THR A 117 5.60 5.98 1.59
N LEU A 118 6.69 6.01 2.37
CA LEU A 118 6.95 7.07 3.34
C LEU A 118 7.15 8.43 2.69
N PHE A 119 7.86 8.48 1.56
CA PHE A 119 8.04 9.70 0.78
C PHE A 119 6.69 10.23 0.29
N LEU A 120 5.82 9.36 -0.21
CA LEU A 120 4.48 9.72 -0.68
C LEU A 120 3.64 10.33 0.46
N TYR A 121 3.63 9.68 1.63
CA TYR A 121 2.91 10.18 2.80
C TYR A 121 3.47 11.53 3.28
N SER A 122 4.79 11.61 3.50
CA SER A 122 5.44 12.82 4.02
C SER A 122 5.28 14.01 3.07
N TYR A 123 5.45 13.79 1.77
CA TYR A 123 5.38 14.87 0.79
C TYR A 123 3.94 15.39 0.59
N SER A 124 2.93 14.52 0.69
CA SER A 124 1.53 14.94 0.52
C SER A 124 0.93 15.56 1.79
N GLN A 125 1.16 14.95 2.95
CA GLN A 125 0.50 15.33 4.19
C GLN A 125 1.24 16.43 4.94
N HIS A 126 2.56 16.35 5.03
CA HIS A 126 3.37 17.30 5.80
C HIS A 126 3.81 18.51 4.96
N GLY A 127 4.30 19.54 5.65
CA GLY A 127 4.83 20.76 5.04
C GLY A 127 3.82 21.91 5.00
N LYS A 128 4.23 23.00 4.34
CA LYS A 128 3.39 24.19 4.17
C LYS A 128 2.45 23.99 2.98
N ILE A 129 1.20 24.42 3.15
CA ILE A 129 0.19 24.43 2.08
C ILE A 129 0.69 25.33 0.94
N TYR A 130 0.46 24.90 -0.30
CA TYR A 130 0.72 25.72 -1.48
C TYR A 130 -0.23 26.92 -1.53
N SER A 131 0.33 28.14 -1.61
CA SER A 131 -0.43 29.39 -1.51
C SER A 131 -1.32 29.70 -2.72
N GLY A 132 -1.08 29.09 -3.88
CA GLY A 132 -1.78 29.45 -5.12
C GLY A 132 -3.17 28.85 -5.30
N LYS A 133 -3.61 27.92 -4.43
CA LYS A 133 -4.98 27.37 -4.42
C LYS A 133 -5.37 26.99 -3.00
N PHE A 134 -6.47 27.55 -2.51
CA PHE A 134 -7.04 27.18 -1.22
C PHE A 134 -8.35 26.42 -1.45
N SER A 135 -8.43 25.17 -1.01
CA SER A 135 -9.68 24.44 -0.90
C SER A 135 -9.76 23.81 0.49
N CYS A 136 -10.73 24.24 1.27
CA CYS A 136 -11.03 23.68 2.59
C CYS A 136 -12.35 22.93 2.49
N SER A 137 -12.28 21.60 2.53
CA SER A 137 -13.44 20.74 2.73
C SER A 137 -13.04 19.64 3.71
N SER A 138 -13.86 19.36 4.72
CA SER A 138 -13.55 18.36 5.76
C SER A 138 -13.75 16.91 5.29
N GLY A 139 -14.03 16.69 4.01
CA GLY A 139 -14.35 15.39 3.42
C GLY A 139 -15.82 15.00 3.53
N TYR A 140 -16.28 14.21 2.57
CA TYR A 140 -17.66 13.73 2.51
C TYR A 140 -17.79 12.35 3.13
N VAL A 141 -18.96 12.03 3.70
CA VAL A 141 -19.26 10.70 4.28
C VAL A 141 -19.02 9.57 3.27
N ARG A 142 -19.36 9.81 2.00
CA ARG A 142 -19.10 8.86 0.89
C ARG A 142 -17.62 8.49 0.79
N GLU A 143 -16.72 9.47 0.92
CA GLU A 143 -15.27 9.24 0.81
C GLU A 143 -14.76 8.38 1.97
N TYR A 144 -15.24 8.65 3.19
CA TYR A 144 -14.88 7.85 4.36
C TYR A 144 -15.39 6.41 4.27
N LEU A 145 -16.63 6.22 3.79
CA LEU A 145 -17.18 4.88 3.55
C LEU A 145 -16.37 4.12 2.50
N LEU A 146 -15.99 4.78 1.41
CA LEU A 146 -15.15 4.18 0.37
C LEU A 146 -13.80 3.73 0.95
N LEU A 147 -13.12 4.58 1.73
CA LEU A 147 -11.83 4.24 2.34
C LEU A 147 -11.96 3.12 3.37
N PHE A 148 -13.01 3.15 4.18
CA PHE A 148 -13.31 2.10 5.15
C PHE A 148 -13.52 0.74 4.46
N LEU A 149 -14.26 0.70 3.35
CA LEU A 149 -14.48 -0.52 2.57
C LEU A 149 -13.21 -1.10 1.95
N HIS A 150 -12.15 -0.31 1.76
CA HIS A 150 -10.85 -0.83 1.31
C HIS A 150 -10.01 -1.33 2.48
N TRP A 151 -9.95 -0.55 3.57
CA TRP A 151 -9.07 -0.84 4.70
C TRP A 151 -9.59 -1.96 5.61
N PHE A 152 -10.90 -1.98 5.86
CA PHE A 152 -11.53 -2.97 6.74
C PHE A 152 -11.35 -4.42 6.26
N PRO A 153 -11.64 -4.80 5.00
CA PRO A 153 -11.40 -6.16 4.55
C PRO A 153 -9.92 -6.52 4.56
N LEU A 154 -9.03 -5.57 4.22
CA LEU A 154 -7.58 -5.82 4.21
C LEU A 154 -7.07 -6.31 5.57
N ASN A 155 -7.57 -5.73 6.67
CA ASN A 155 -7.16 -6.15 8.01
C ASN A 155 -7.95 -7.35 8.54
N LEU A 156 -9.23 -7.46 8.21
CA LEU A 156 -10.04 -8.63 8.59
C LEU A 156 -9.47 -9.93 8.01
N LEU A 157 -8.98 -9.88 6.77
CA LEU A 157 -8.43 -11.06 6.09
C LEU A 157 -7.22 -11.65 6.81
N ILE A 158 -6.50 -10.88 7.62
CA ILE A 158 -5.37 -11.35 8.43
C ILE A 158 -5.82 -12.39 9.47
N ILE A 159 -6.98 -12.16 10.08
CA ILE A 159 -7.52 -13.05 11.12
C ILE A 159 -7.87 -14.42 10.53
N LYS A 160 -8.18 -14.46 9.23
CA LYS A 160 -8.54 -15.67 8.48
C LYS A 160 -7.46 -16.04 7.45
N SER A 161 -6.21 -15.61 7.66
CA SER A 161 -5.10 -15.83 6.74
C SER A 161 -4.80 -17.32 6.48
N ASN A 162 -5.14 -18.20 7.43
CA ASN A 162 -5.01 -19.65 7.28
C ASN A 162 -5.70 -20.20 6.03
N PHE A 163 -6.86 -19.67 5.64
CA PHE A 163 -7.56 -20.11 4.43
C PHE A 163 -6.79 -19.80 3.15
N PHE A 164 -5.98 -18.74 3.15
CA PHE A 164 -5.18 -18.32 2.00
C PHE A 164 -3.80 -18.99 1.98
N MET A 165 -3.22 -19.30 3.14
CA MET A 165 -1.95 -20.03 3.26
C MET A 165 -2.08 -21.53 2.96
N LEU A 166 -3.24 -22.12 3.20
CA LEU A 166 -3.54 -23.55 3.03
C LEU A 166 -4.53 -23.79 1.89
N TRP A 167 -4.40 -23.00 0.81
CA TRP A 167 -5.37 -23.00 -0.27
C TRP A 167 -5.21 -24.20 -1.23
N ILE A 168 -4.04 -24.83 -1.27
CA ILE A 168 -3.71 -26.04 -2.03
C ILE A 168 -3.45 -27.18 -1.05
#